data_AF-A0A0Q5PP21-F1
#
_entry.id   AF-A0A0Q5PP21-F1
#
_cell.length_a   1.000
_cell.length_b   1.000
_cell.length_c   1.000
_cell.angle_alpha   90.00
_cell.angle_beta   90.00
_cell.angle_gamma   90.00
#
_symmetry.space_group_name_H-M   'P 1'
#
loop_
_entity.id
_entity.type
_entity.pdbx_description
1 polymer ?
#
loop_
_entity_poly.entity_id
_entity_poly.type
_entity_poly.pdbx_seq_one_letter_code
_entity_poly.pdbx_strand_id
1 'polypeptide(L)'
;MVTYIVRRLITAALILLGASFLVYLLTASSGDPLEEFRASSAPNKQQLMDSRSQLLDLDTPAPLRYFKWLSGAARCLVPFGGSCDLGKNIAGQPITEALGFALVQTLTLVTGATILAILIGIALGIITALRQYSALDYGVTFMAFLFFSLPIFWVAVLLKEYGAIGFNDFLRNPEIPLPVALGIGAVAGLIVAVAVGGAARRRLVSGGIVFLAVSLILIYFSLVQWFRNPGLGPVVIAIAGVGIAFAVTLLVAGLKNRKALQASLIVVALGVVAYFAVQPLLNQATAVMIVLLGIATIGVGVGTGFLMGGYDRGQSMRAAGITAFLVGGLILMDRFMQAWPSYFSNSRVRGRPIATIGAGTPNIQGDFWVLTLDTFTHLILPTMALILVSLASYTRFTRSSMLEIMNMDYIRTARAKGLSERSVVMGHAFRNALIPIATIVAFDIGALIGGAVITETVFSVRGMGFLFLDGIMHTDPNPVMGVFVCVAVTAMVFNLIADLAYSALDPRVRIKA
;
A
#
# COMPACT_ATOMS: atom_id res chain seq x y z
N MET A 1 19.99 -5.12 26.35
CA MET A 1 18.85 -5.28 25.37
C MET A 1 17.89 -6.44 25.70
N VAL A 2 18.34 -7.67 25.93
CA VAL A 2 17.44 -8.83 26.19
C VAL A 2 16.52 -8.59 27.39
N THR A 3 17.05 -8.10 28.52
CA THR A 3 16.26 -7.77 29.72
C THR A 3 15.16 -6.74 29.45
N TYR A 4 15.43 -5.74 28.59
CA TYR A 4 14.45 -4.74 28.18
C TYR A 4 13.31 -5.38 27.37
N ILE A 5 13.67 -6.20 26.37
CA ILE A 5 12.70 -6.91 25.52
C ILE A 5 11.84 -7.84 26.39
N VAL A 6 12.45 -8.64 27.27
CA VAL A 6 11.73 -9.57 28.15
C VAL A 6 10.77 -8.82 29.08
N ARG A 7 11.23 -7.75 29.75
CA ARG A 7 10.36 -6.93 30.61
C ARG A 7 9.19 -6.35 29.82
N ARG A 8 9.43 -5.87 28.59
CA ARG A 8 8.39 -5.30 27.72
C ARG A 8 7.38 -6.37 27.28
N LEU A 9 7.85 -7.56 26.90
CA LEU A 9 6.98 -8.68 26.52
C LEU A 9 6.11 -9.16 27.68
N ILE A 10 6.66 -9.23 28.90
CA ILE A 10 5.88 -9.59 30.10
C ILE A 10 4.81 -8.54 30.37
N THR A 11 5.16 -7.26 30.38
CA THR A 11 4.18 -6.18 30.58
C THR A 11 3.10 -6.20 29.50
N ALA A 12 3.48 -6.40 28.23
CA ALA A 12 2.53 -6.50 27.12
C ALA A 12 1.60 -7.71 27.27
N ALA A 13 2.12 -8.88 27.68
CA ALA A 13 1.32 -10.07 27.92
C ALA A 13 0.32 -9.89 29.08
N LEU A 14 0.73 -9.23 30.17
CA LEU A 14 -0.16 -8.93 31.29
C LEU A 14 -1.26 -7.94 30.90
N ILE A 15 -0.91 -6.88 30.17
CA ILE A 15 -1.89 -5.92 29.63
C ILE A 15 -2.84 -6.64 28.67
N LEU A 16 -2.32 -7.50 27.80
CA LEU A 16 -3.12 -8.26 26.85
C LEU A 16 -4.11 -9.19 27.56
N LEU A 17 -3.69 -9.90 28.60
CA LEU A 17 -4.55 -10.77 29.38
C LEU A 17 -5.64 -9.97 30.10
N GLY A 18 -5.29 -8.85 30.74
CA GLY A 18 -6.27 -7.98 31.40
C GLY A 18 -7.26 -7.36 30.40
N ALA A 19 -6.77 -6.85 29.28
CA ALA A 19 -7.60 -6.22 28.25
C ALA A 19 -8.48 -7.26 27.52
N SER A 20 -7.97 -8.44 27.21
CA SER A 20 -8.75 -9.52 26.60
C SER A 20 -9.85 -10.01 27.53
N PHE A 21 -9.59 -10.14 28.83
CA PHE A 21 -10.62 -10.44 29.81
C PHE A 21 -11.73 -9.39 29.82
N LEU A 22 -11.37 -8.11 29.89
CA LEU A 22 -12.36 -7.02 29.87
C LEU A 22 -13.16 -6.98 28.57
N VAL A 23 -12.50 -7.08 27.41
CA VAL A 23 -13.17 -7.07 26.09
C VAL A 23 -14.12 -8.26 25.96
N TYR A 24 -13.71 -9.45 26.42
CA TYR A 24 -14.58 -10.63 26.42
C TYR A 24 -15.85 -10.38 27.24
N LEU A 25 -15.69 -9.89 28.47
CA LEU A 25 -16.81 -9.63 29.36
C LEU A 25 -17.75 -8.56 28.80
N LEU A 26 -17.19 -7.45 28.31
CA LEU A 26 -17.96 -6.37 27.70
C LEU A 26 -18.74 -6.84 26.48
N THR A 27 -18.13 -7.67 25.63
CA THR A 27 -18.82 -8.23 24.45
C THR A 27 -19.92 -9.18 24.88
N ALA A 28 -19.62 -10.09 25.81
CA ALA A 28 -20.59 -11.05 26.35
C ALA A 28 -21.76 -10.38 27.08
N SER A 29 -21.57 -9.18 27.64
CA SER A 29 -22.62 -8.43 28.33
C SER A 29 -23.27 -7.32 27.48
N SER A 30 -22.85 -7.16 26.23
CA SER A 30 -23.33 -6.07 25.36
C SER A 30 -24.75 -6.27 24.83
N GLY A 31 -25.26 -7.51 24.82
CA GLY A 31 -26.56 -7.85 24.23
C GLY A 31 -26.96 -9.31 24.48
N ASP A 32 -27.97 -9.78 23.77
CA ASP A 32 -28.47 -11.15 23.83
C ASP A 32 -28.23 -11.90 22.51
N PRO A 33 -27.34 -12.91 22.46
CA PRO A 33 -27.05 -13.67 21.23
C PRO A 33 -28.21 -14.57 20.77
N LEU A 34 -29.31 -14.62 21.51
CA LEU A 34 -30.53 -15.37 21.18
C LEU A 34 -31.70 -14.46 20.76
N GLU A 35 -31.49 -13.14 20.65
CA GLU A 35 -32.56 -12.17 20.41
C GLU A 35 -33.35 -12.47 19.13
N GLU A 36 -32.65 -12.83 18.05
CA GLU A 36 -33.24 -13.22 16.76
C GLU A 36 -34.25 -14.35 16.90
N PHE A 37 -33.94 -15.38 17.71
CA PHE A 37 -34.84 -16.52 17.90
C PHE A 37 -35.98 -16.21 18.88
N ARG A 38 -35.77 -15.32 19.85
CA ARG A 38 -36.83 -14.86 20.75
C ARG A 38 -37.88 -14.02 20.03
N ALA A 39 -37.44 -13.19 19.08
CA ALA A 39 -38.31 -12.39 18.21
C ALA A 39 -39.00 -13.22 17.10
N SER A 40 -38.48 -14.41 16.78
CA SER A 40 -39.03 -15.28 15.74
C SER A 40 -40.33 -15.97 16.17
N SER A 41 -41.28 -16.07 15.23
CA SER A 41 -42.53 -16.82 15.37
C SER A 41 -42.44 -18.27 14.90
N ALA A 42 -41.24 -18.74 14.52
CA ALA A 42 -41.05 -20.08 13.98
C ALA A 42 -41.41 -21.18 15.02
N PRO A 43 -42.09 -22.27 14.62
CA PRO A 43 -42.47 -23.36 15.53
C PRO A 43 -41.27 -24.05 16.21
N ASN A 44 -40.12 -24.07 15.54
CA ASN A 44 -38.87 -24.69 16.01
C ASN A 44 -37.95 -23.72 16.76
N LYS A 45 -38.42 -22.52 17.13
CA LYS A 45 -37.57 -21.49 17.78
C LYS A 45 -36.85 -21.98 19.03
N GLN A 46 -37.52 -22.80 19.86
CA GLN A 46 -36.93 -23.31 21.10
C GLN A 46 -35.74 -24.24 20.80
N GLN A 47 -35.88 -25.12 19.80
CA GLN A 47 -34.79 -26.00 19.38
C GLN A 47 -33.58 -25.21 18.86
N LEU A 48 -33.83 -24.12 18.12
CA LEU A 48 -32.78 -23.23 17.63
C LEU A 48 -32.07 -22.48 18.77
N MET A 49 -32.83 -22.02 19.77
CA MET A 49 -32.28 -21.41 20.98
C MET A 49 -31.40 -22.37 21.78
N ASP A 50 -31.87 -23.60 22.00
CA ASP A 50 -31.12 -24.62 22.75
C ASP A 50 -29.84 -25.01 22.00
N SER A 51 -29.93 -25.20 20.67
CA SER A 51 -28.76 -25.48 19.82
C SER A 51 -27.73 -24.36 19.87
N ARG A 52 -28.18 -23.09 19.80
CA ARG A 52 -27.30 -21.93 19.89
C ARG A 52 -26.69 -21.76 21.28
N SER A 53 -27.45 -22.03 22.34
CA SER A 53 -26.96 -22.01 23.73
C SER A 53 -25.83 -23.00 23.93
N GLN A 54 -25.99 -24.23 23.44
CA GLN A 54 -24.96 -25.26 23.51
C GLN A 54 -23.74 -24.91 22.67
N LEU A 55 -23.95 -24.35 21.47
CA LEU A 55 -22.86 -23.99 20.55
C LEU A 55 -21.96 -22.89 21.10
N LEU A 56 -22.52 -21.91 21.80
CA LEU A 56 -21.80 -20.78 22.40
C LEU A 56 -21.52 -20.96 23.91
N ASP A 57 -21.89 -22.11 24.50
CA ASP A 57 -21.74 -22.40 25.93
C ASP A 57 -22.37 -21.32 26.83
N LEU A 58 -23.57 -20.85 26.47
CA LEU A 58 -24.25 -19.73 27.13
C LEU A 58 -24.69 -20.05 28.58
N ASP A 59 -24.82 -21.33 28.91
CA ASP A 59 -25.17 -21.78 30.26
C ASP A 59 -24.05 -21.52 31.29
N THR A 60 -22.83 -21.26 30.82
CA THR A 60 -21.72 -20.89 31.72
C THR A 60 -21.60 -19.38 31.91
N PRO A 61 -21.35 -18.92 33.15
CA PRO A 61 -21.06 -17.51 33.41
C PRO A 61 -19.90 -17.00 32.54
N ALA A 62 -20.05 -15.80 31.97
CA ALA A 62 -19.08 -15.20 31.06
C ALA A 62 -17.62 -15.19 31.57
N PRO A 63 -17.33 -14.95 32.87
CA PRO A 63 -15.96 -15.05 33.39
C PRO A 63 -15.34 -16.45 33.23
N LEU A 64 -16.11 -17.51 33.48
CA LEU A 64 -15.63 -18.89 33.31
C LEU A 64 -15.47 -19.25 31.83
N ARG A 65 -16.39 -18.76 30.99
CA ARG A 65 -16.34 -18.96 29.54
C ARG A 65 -15.10 -18.32 28.91
N TYR A 66 -14.66 -17.16 29.41
CA TYR A 66 -13.38 -16.57 29.03
C TYR A 66 -12.20 -17.51 29.30
N PHE A 67 -12.12 -18.13 30.49
CA PHE A 67 -11.00 -19.03 30.80
C PHE A 67 -11.02 -20.30 29.94
N LYS A 68 -12.22 -20.81 29.59
CA LYS A 68 -12.35 -21.89 28.60
C LYS A 68 -11.82 -21.46 27.24
N TRP A 69 -12.24 -20.30 26.74
CA TRP A 69 -11.75 -19.74 25.48
C TRP A 69 -10.23 -19.50 25.50
N LEU A 70 -9.70 -18.91 26.58
CA LEU A 70 -8.27 -18.63 26.75
C LEU A 70 -7.46 -19.93 26.74
N SER A 71 -7.98 -21.02 27.31
CA SER A 71 -7.32 -22.33 27.28
C SER A 71 -7.19 -22.90 25.85
N GLY A 72 -8.18 -22.64 24.99
CA GLY A 72 -8.14 -22.96 23.56
C GLY A 72 -7.14 -22.07 22.81
N ALA A 73 -7.22 -20.76 23.03
CA ALA A 73 -6.33 -19.78 22.42
C ALA A 73 -4.85 -19.98 22.81
N ALA A 74 -4.56 -20.35 24.06
CA ALA A 74 -3.21 -20.62 24.53
C ALA A 74 -2.55 -21.80 23.80
N ARG A 75 -3.33 -22.77 23.31
CA ARG A 75 -2.80 -23.89 22.50
C ARG A 75 -2.26 -23.41 21.15
N CYS A 76 -2.75 -22.29 20.62
CA CYS A 76 -2.23 -21.67 19.40
C CYS A 76 -0.79 -21.13 19.55
N LEU A 77 -0.32 -20.89 20.79
CA LEU A 77 1.05 -20.41 21.06
C LEU A 77 2.08 -21.54 21.20
N VAL A 78 1.63 -22.79 21.31
CA VAL A 78 2.53 -23.93 21.51
C VAL A 78 2.75 -24.62 20.16
N PRO A 79 3.95 -24.55 19.55
CA PRO A 79 4.22 -25.07 18.21
C PRO A 79 4.01 -26.59 18.03
N PHE A 80 3.69 -27.33 19.11
CA PHE A 80 3.38 -28.76 19.13
C PHE A 80 2.14 -29.11 19.99
N GLY A 81 1.35 -28.12 20.40
CA GLY A 81 0.26 -28.25 21.37
C GLY A 81 -1.12 -28.46 20.75
N GLY A 82 -1.26 -29.41 19.81
CA GLY A 82 -2.57 -29.75 19.23
C GLY A 82 -3.17 -28.69 18.30
N SER A 83 -4.44 -28.90 17.88
CA SER A 83 -5.17 -27.99 17.00
C SER A 83 -5.53 -26.69 17.72
N CYS A 84 -5.04 -25.56 17.21
CA CYS A 84 -5.45 -24.21 17.63
C CYS A 84 -6.98 -24.09 17.57
N ASP A 85 -7.59 -23.57 18.63
CA ASP A 85 -9.04 -23.39 18.73
C ASP A 85 -9.36 -22.02 19.33
N LEU A 86 -10.01 -21.17 18.53
CA LEU A 86 -10.47 -19.83 18.93
C LEU A 86 -12.00 -19.80 19.12
N GLY A 87 -12.63 -20.97 19.15
CA GLY A 87 -14.07 -21.13 19.18
C GLY A 87 -14.71 -21.13 17.80
N LYS A 88 -16.04 -21.16 17.81
CA LYS A 88 -16.90 -21.07 16.63
C LYS A 88 -17.72 -19.79 16.67
N ASN A 89 -18.04 -19.23 15.52
CA ASN A 89 -18.99 -18.14 15.45
C ASN A 89 -20.42 -18.62 15.72
N ILE A 90 -21.33 -17.66 15.80
CA ILE A 90 -22.78 -17.84 15.94
C ILE A 90 -23.41 -18.76 14.86
N ALA A 91 -22.77 -18.90 13.69
CA ALA A 91 -23.17 -19.79 12.60
C ALA A 91 -22.52 -21.19 12.67
N GLY A 92 -21.70 -21.46 13.70
CA GLY A 92 -20.99 -22.72 13.90
C GLY A 92 -19.71 -22.89 13.08
N GLN A 93 -19.26 -21.87 12.38
CA GLN A 93 -18.03 -21.89 11.61
C GLN A 93 -16.81 -21.67 12.54
N PRO A 94 -15.72 -22.44 12.37
CA PRO A 94 -14.49 -22.23 13.14
C PRO A 94 -13.91 -20.84 12.93
N ILE A 95 -13.62 -20.12 14.02
CA ILE A 95 -13.02 -18.78 13.96
C ILE A 95 -11.59 -18.84 13.42
N THR A 96 -10.86 -19.93 13.64
CA THR A 96 -9.48 -20.09 13.16
C THR A 96 -9.35 -19.99 11.65
N GLU A 97 -10.28 -20.60 10.90
CA GLU A 97 -10.32 -20.52 9.43
C GLU A 97 -10.74 -19.12 8.97
N ALA A 98 -11.85 -18.61 9.51
CA ALA A 98 -12.36 -17.29 9.15
C ALA A 98 -11.34 -16.18 9.41
N LEU A 99 -10.65 -16.24 10.55
CA LEU A 99 -9.61 -15.30 10.96
C LEU A 99 -8.37 -15.40 10.07
N GLY A 100 -7.97 -16.61 9.65
CA GLY A 100 -6.85 -16.78 8.73
C GLY A 100 -7.06 -16.06 7.39
N PHE A 101 -8.23 -16.22 6.78
CA PHE A 101 -8.58 -15.49 5.56
C PHE A 101 -8.68 -13.98 5.80
N ALA A 102 -9.37 -13.57 6.87
CA ALA A 102 -9.56 -12.17 7.23
C ALA A 102 -8.24 -11.44 7.49
N LEU A 103 -7.30 -12.10 8.18
CA LEU A 103 -5.97 -11.57 8.51
C LEU A 103 -5.15 -11.28 7.26
N VAL A 104 -5.16 -12.18 6.26
CA VAL A 104 -4.45 -11.95 5.00
C VAL A 104 -5.01 -10.71 4.29
N GLN A 105 -6.34 -10.56 4.23
CA GLN A 105 -6.97 -9.42 3.57
C GLN A 105 -6.61 -8.08 4.24
N THR A 106 -6.77 -8.00 5.57
CA THR A 106 -6.45 -6.79 6.33
C THR A 106 -4.96 -6.47 6.24
N LEU A 107 -4.07 -7.46 6.38
CA LEU A 107 -2.63 -7.23 6.31
C LEU A 107 -2.17 -6.79 4.92
N THR A 108 -2.68 -7.39 3.84
CA THR A 108 -2.38 -6.97 2.47
C THR A 108 -2.81 -5.53 2.24
N LEU A 109 -4.02 -5.18 2.68
CA LEU A 109 -4.58 -3.85 2.56
C LEU A 109 -3.78 -2.80 3.36
N VAL A 110 -3.62 -3.04 4.67
CA VAL A 110 -2.96 -2.10 5.60
C VAL A 110 -1.48 -1.96 5.25
N THR A 111 -0.77 -3.07 5.02
CA THR A 111 0.68 -3.03 4.74
C THR A 111 0.96 -2.32 3.42
N GLY A 112 0.19 -2.63 2.37
CA GLY A 112 0.32 -1.97 1.07
C GLY A 112 0.08 -0.47 1.15
N ALA A 113 -1.01 -0.06 1.81
CA ALA A 113 -1.33 1.35 2.02
C ALA A 113 -0.25 2.06 2.86
N THR A 114 0.20 1.44 3.95
CA THR A 114 1.21 2.02 4.85
C THR A 114 2.53 2.27 4.13
N ILE A 115 3.05 1.27 3.40
CA ILE A 115 4.32 1.41 2.68
C ILE A 115 4.22 2.56 1.67
N LEU A 116 3.14 2.61 0.88
CA LEU A 116 2.94 3.68 -0.09
C LEU A 116 2.78 5.05 0.57
N ALA A 117 2.00 5.13 1.66
CA ALA A 117 1.82 6.37 2.42
C ALA A 117 3.13 6.88 3.03
N ILE A 118 3.98 5.98 3.57
CA ILE A 118 5.31 6.33 4.08
C ILE A 118 6.18 6.85 2.94
N LEU A 119 6.27 6.14 1.82
CA LEU A 119 7.13 6.53 0.69
C LEU A 119 6.74 7.90 0.13
N ILE A 120 5.45 8.08 -0.18
CA ILE A 120 4.95 9.34 -0.75
C ILE A 120 4.97 10.45 0.31
N GLY A 121 4.53 10.14 1.53
CA GLY A 121 4.42 11.10 2.62
C GLY A 121 5.77 11.66 3.06
N ILE A 122 6.78 10.81 3.21
CA ILE A 122 8.16 11.22 3.49
C ILE A 122 8.73 12.03 2.33
N ALA A 123 8.55 11.59 1.09
CA ALA A 123 9.06 12.32 -0.08
C ALA A 123 8.47 13.74 -0.14
N LEU A 124 7.15 13.88 0.00
CA LEU A 124 6.47 15.18 0.04
C LEU A 124 6.90 16.00 1.27
N GLY A 125 7.07 15.39 2.43
CA GLY A 125 7.52 16.07 3.65
C GLY A 125 8.94 16.64 3.52
N ILE A 126 9.86 15.90 2.89
CA ILE A 126 11.21 16.39 2.60
C ILE A 126 11.14 17.53 1.58
N ILE A 127 10.41 17.36 0.47
CA ILE A 127 10.33 18.36 -0.60
C ILE A 127 9.74 19.68 -0.08
N THR A 128 8.68 19.60 0.74
CA THR A 128 8.05 20.78 1.35
C THR A 128 8.95 21.47 2.37
N ALA A 129 9.68 20.70 3.19
CA ALA A 129 10.65 21.26 4.14
C ALA A 129 11.82 21.98 3.44
N LEU A 130 12.35 21.42 2.35
CA LEU A 130 13.43 22.05 1.58
C LEU A 130 12.97 23.30 0.82
N ARG A 131 11.69 23.40 0.52
CA ARG A 131 11.07 24.55 -0.16
C ARG A 131 10.11 25.27 0.79
N GLN A 132 10.55 25.51 2.02
CA GLN A 132 9.76 26.19 3.03
C GLN A 132 9.21 27.53 2.52
N TYR A 133 7.95 27.82 2.85
CA TYR A 133 7.21 29.04 2.43
C TYR A 133 6.99 29.16 0.92
N SER A 134 7.25 28.10 0.14
CA SER A 134 6.87 28.07 -1.27
C SER A 134 5.39 27.76 -1.45
N ALA A 135 4.84 28.07 -2.62
CA ALA A 135 3.46 27.73 -2.93
C ALA A 135 3.21 26.20 -2.95
N LEU A 136 4.24 25.40 -3.25
CA LEU A 136 4.20 23.94 -3.09
C LEU A 136 4.02 23.55 -1.62
N ASP A 137 4.78 24.19 -0.71
CA ASP A 137 4.69 23.97 0.73
C ASP A 137 3.28 24.26 1.25
N TYR A 138 2.74 25.44 0.94
CA TYR A 138 1.36 25.80 1.30
C TYR A 138 0.32 24.85 0.70
N GLY A 139 0.45 24.46 -0.57
CA GLY A 139 -0.49 23.56 -1.25
C GLY A 139 -0.50 22.15 -0.66
N VAL A 140 0.67 21.56 -0.44
CA VAL A 140 0.79 20.23 0.17
C VAL A 140 0.34 20.26 1.62
N THR A 141 0.68 21.31 2.38
CA THR A 141 0.24 21.47 3.77
C THR A 141 -1.28 21.60 3.85
N PHE A 142 -1.89 22.40 2.96
CA PHE A 142 -3.35 22.53 2.88
C PHE A 142 -4.03 21.19 2.55
N MET A 143 -3.53 20.46 1.53
CA MET A 143 -4.05 19.14 1.18
C MET A 143 -3.90 18.14 2.34
N ALA A 144 -2.75 18.14 3.02
CA ALA A 144 -2.53 17.31 4.19
C ALA A 144 -3.55 17.63 5.29
N PHE A 145 -3.77 18.91 5.63
CA PHE A 145 -4.78 19.29 6.62
C PHE A 145 -6.20 18.93 6.19
N LEU A 146 -6.53 19.09 4.90
CA LEU A 146 -7.82 18.70 4.35
C LEU A 146 -8.06 17.21 4.59
N PHE A 147 -7.18 16.33 4.10
CA PHE A 147 -7.36 14.88 4.26
C PHE A 147 -7.24 14.40 5.70
N PHE A 148 -6.42 15.05 6.53
CA PHE A 148 -6.34 14.77 7.97
C PHE A 148 -7.65 15.08 8.70
N SER A 149 -8.37 16.12 8.25
CA SER A 149 -9.62 16.55 8.90
C SER A 149 -10.85 15.82 8.37
N LEU A 150 -10.73 15.10 7.25
CA LEU A 150 -11.83 14.36 6.66
C LEU A 150 -11.95 12.96 7.30
N PRO A 151 -13.15 12.56 7.78
CA PRO A 151 -13.37 11.19 8.22
C PRO A 151 -13.09 10.17 7.11
N ILE A 152 -12.45 9.05 7.46
CA ILE A 152 -12.09 8.00 6.50
C ILE A 152 -13.29 7.46 5.71
N PHE A 153 -14.46 7.31 6.35
CA PHE A 153 -15.67 6.84 5.66
C PHE A 153 -16.11 7.81 4.56
N TRP A 154 -15.93 9.12 4.77
CA TRP A 154 -16.32 10.13 3.78
C TRP A 154 -15.40 10.08 2.57
N VAL A 155 -14.09 9.98 2.79
CA VAL A 155 -13.09 9.78 1.72
C VAL A 155 -13.39 8.48 0.95
N ALA A 156 -13.67 7.39 1.66
CA ALA A 156 -14.00 6.11 1.05
C ALA A 156 -15.29 6.18 0.20
N VAL A 157 -16.34 6.86 0.67
CA VAL A 157 -17.58 7.06 -0.10
C VAL A 157 -17.35 7.92 -1.33
N LEU A 158 -16.56 9.00 -1.24
CA LEU A 158 -16.20 9.79 -2.43
C LEU A 158 -15.39 9.00 -3.44
N LEU A 159 -14.45 8.17 -2.98
CA LEU A 159 -13.69 7.28 -3.85
C LEU A 159 -14.59 6.24 -4.53
N LYS A 160 -15.63 5.75 -3.86
CA LYS A 160 -16.65 4.89 -4.49
C LYS A 160 -17.44 5.63 -5.54
N GLU A 161 -17.96 6.80 -5.22
CA GLU A 161 -18.83 7.57 -6.11
C GLU A 161 -18.07 8.04 -7.36
N TYR A 162 -16.95 8.75 -7.17
CA TYR A 162 -16.22 9.36 -8.29
C TYR A 162 -15.15 8.43 -8.86
N GLY A 163 -14.43 7.70 -8.01
CA GLY A 163 -13.31 6.84 -8.41
C GLY A 163 -13.73 5.47 -8.96
N ALA A 164 -14.92 4.97 -8.57
CA ALA A 164 -15.44 3.69 -9.05
C ALA A 164 -16.65 3.90 -9.97
N ILE A 165 -17.75 4.43 -9.45
CA ILE A 165 -19.04 4.49 -10.16
C ILE A 165 -18.90 5.42 -11.36
N GLY A 166 -18.50 6.68 -11.13
CA GLY A 166 -18.29 7.66 -12.18
C GLY A 166 -17.22 7.22 -13.20
N PHE A 167 -16.11 6.65 -12.74
CA PHE A 167 -15.06 6.16 -13.65
C PHE A 167 -15.53 4.95 -14.48
N ASN A 168 -16.24 3.99 -13.89
CA ASN A 168 -16.80 2.86 -14.64
C ASN A 168 -17.83 3.32 -15.68
N ASP A 169 -18.63 4.34 -15.37
CA ASP A 169 -19.60 4.90 -16.30
C ASP A 169 -18.90 5.64 -17.44
N PHE A 170 -17.82 6.38 -17.15
CA PHE A 170 -16.92 6.95 -18.17
C PHE A 170 -16.31 5.86 -19.07
N LEU A 171 -15.85 4.74 -18.51
CA LEU A 171 -15.22 3.67 -19.31
C LEU A 171 -16.15 3.01 -20.33
N ARG A 172 -17.47 3.11 -20.17
CA ARG A 172 -18.43 2.59 -21.15
C ARG A 172 -18.32 3.34 -22.48
N ASN A 173 -18.18 4.66 -22.41
CA ASN A 173 -17.99 5.57 -23.55
C ASN A 173 -16.87 6.57 -23.20
N PRO A 174 -15.59 6.18 -23.33
CA PRO A 174 -14.47 6.96 -22.82
C PRO A 174 -14.08 8.08 -23.78
N GLU A 175 -15.03 8.98 -24.02
CA GLU A 175 -14.83 10.20 -24.76
C GLU A 175 -14.61 11.34 -23.77
N ILE A 176 -13.51 12.07 -23.94
CA ILE A 176 -13.21 13.27 -23.15
C ILE A 176 -13.57 14.47 -24.03
N PRO A 177 -14.63 15.22 -23.71
CA PRO A 177 -14.98 16.42 -24.46
C PRO A 177 -13.82 17.42 -24.44
N LEU A 178 -13.62 18.13 -25.56
CA LEU A 178 -12.54 19.12 -25.68
C LEU A 178 -12.49 20.13 -24.52
N PRO A 179 -13.63 20.71 -24.04
CA PRO A 179 -13.60 21.62 -22.89
C PRO A 179 -13.08 20.96 -21.61
N VAL A 180 -13.39 19.67 -21.40
CA VAL A 180 -12.92 18.90 -20.25
C VAL A 180 -11.42 18.63 -20.35
N ALA A 181 -10.93 18.24 -21.54
CA ALA A 181 -9.50 18.04 -21.77
C ALA A 181 -8.70 19.33 -21.54
N LEU A 182 -9.16 20.46 -22.07
CA LEU A 182 -8.56 21.78 -21.85
C LEU A 182 -8.66 22.20 -20.38
N GLY A 183 -9.78 21.92 -19.70
CA GLY A 183 -9.96 22.19 -18.28
C GLY A 183 -8.97 21.42 -17.41
N ILE A 184 -8.83 20.10 -17.62
CA ILE A 184 -7.87 19.25 -16.90
C ILE A 184 -6.45 19.71 -17.20
N GLY A 185 -6.13 20.00 -18.46
CA GLY A 185 -4.84 20.57 -18.85
C GLY A 185 -4.56 21.88 -18.12
N ALA A 186 -5.55 22.77 -17.96
CA ALA A 186 -5.38 24.07 -17.33
C ALA A 186 -5.07 23.91 -15.84
N VAL A 187 -5.78 23.01 -15.17
CA VAL A 187 -5.51 22.66 -13.77
C VAL A 187 -4.10 22.06 -13.62
N ALA A 188 -3.72 21.09 -14.46
CA ALA A 188 -2.39 20.49 -14.41
C ALA A 188 -1.27 21.52 -14.69
N GLY A 189 -1.47 22.37 -15.69
CA GLY A 189 -0.57 23.47 -16.02
C GLY A 189 -0.41 24.47 -14.86
N LEU A 190 -1.52 24.83 -14.20
CA LEU A 190 -1.50 25.69 -13.01
C LEU A 190 -0.75 25.04 -11.85
N ILE A 191 -1.00 23.76 -11.56
CA ILE A 191 -0.31 23.01 -10.51
C ILE A 191 1.21 23.04 -10.76
N VAL A 192 1.65 22.78 -12.00
CA VAL A 192 3.09 22.81 -12.33
C VAL A 192 3.65 24.23 -12.29
N ALA A 193 2.92 25.24 -12.76
CA ALA A 193 3.34 26.64 -12.67
C ALA A 193 3.59 27.07 -11.22
N VAL A 194 2.74 26.59 -10.29
CA VAL A 194 2.85 26.84 -8.85
C VAL A 194 3.99 26.04 -8.22
N ALA A 195 4.16 24.78 -8.62
CA ALA A 195 5.19 23.89 -8.09
C ALA A 195 6.61 24.25 -8.55
N VAL A 196 6.76 24.83 -9.75
CA VAL A 196 8.05 25.25 -10.30
C VAL A 196 8.51 26.56 -9.63
N GLY A 197 9.67 26.52 -8.97
CA GLY A 197 10.30 27.72 -8.43
C GLY A 197 10.91 28.62 -9.52
N GLY A 198 11.12 29.90 -9.20
CA GLY A 198 11.80 30.88 -10.08
C GLY A 198 10.92 32.02 -10.56
N ALA A 199 11.40 32.75 -11.58
CA ALA A 199 10.72 33.92 -12.15
C ALA A 199 9.35 33.56 -12.76
N ALA A 200 8.42 34.52 -12.76
CA ALA A 200 7.07 34.35 -13.29
C ALA A 200 7.07 33.81 -14.73
N ARG A 201 7.99 34.27 -15.59
CA ARG A 201 8.15 33.77 -16.96
C ARG A 201 8.43 32.27 -17.01
N ARG A 202 9.32 31.75 -16.15
CA ARG A 202 9.64 30.31 -16.11
C ARG A 202 8.41 29.51 -15.67
N ARG A 203 7.69 29.99 -14.65
CA ARG A 203 6.47 29.35 -14.15
C ARG A 203 5.38 29.27 -15.21
N LEU A 204 5.12 30.38 -15.90
CA LEU A 204 4.11 30.45 -16.95
C LEU A 204 4.49 29.59 -18.17
N VAL A 205 5.77 29.59 -18.57
CA VAL A 205 6.24 28.73 -19.68
C VAL A 205 6.12 27.25 -19.30
N SER A 206 6.58 26.86 -18.11
CA SER A 206 6.44 25.47 -17.65
C SER A 206 4.97 25.04 -17.53
N GLY A 207 4.11 25.91 -16.98
CA GLY A 207 2.68 25.67 -16.89
C GLY A 207 2.00 25.56 -18.26
N GLY A 208 2.35 26.45 -19.20
CA GLY A 208 1.85 26.42 -20.57
C GLY A 208 2.26 25.17 -21.34
N ILE A 209 3.51 24.72 -21.17
CA ILE A 209 3.99 23.46 -21.76
C ILE A 209 3.18 22.28 -21.21
N VAL A 210 2.95 22.22 -19.89
CA VAL A 210 2.17 21.14 -19.28
C VAL A 210 0.70 21.20 -19.68
N PHE A 211 0.11 22.39 -19.75
CA PHE A 211 -1.25 22.59 -20.25
C PHE A 211 -1.41 22.00 -21.65
N LEU A 212 -0.52 22.38 -22.59
CA LEU A 212 -0.56 21.87 -23.95
C LEU A 212 -0.32 20.37 -23.99
N ALA A 213 0.69 19.87 -23.28
CA ALA A 213 1.02 18.45 -23.26
C ALA A 213 -0.12 17.59 -22.72
N VAL A 214 -0.69 17.94 -21.56
CA VAL A 214 -1.78 17.18 -20.93
C VAL A 214 -3.04 17.24 -21.80
N SER A 215 -3.39 18.42 -22.32
CA SER A 215 -4.58 18.56 -23.18
C SER A 215 -4.44 17.71 -24.45
N LEU A 216 -3.29 17.79 -25.14
CA LEU A 216 -3.03 17.01 -26.35
C LEU A 216 -3.02 15.49 -26.07
N ILE A 217 -2.43 15.06 -24.95
CA ILE A 217 -2.42 13.65 -24.55
C ILE A 217 -3.84 13.15 -24.29
N LEU A 218 -4.67 13.92 -23.58
CA LEU A 218 -6.07 13.52 -23.30
C LEU A 218 -6.91 13.46 -24.58
N ILE A 219 -6.75 14.42 -25.49
CA ILE A 219 -7.40 14.40 -26.79
C ILE A 219 -6.96 13.16 -27.58
N TYR A 220 -5.65 12.89 -27.64
CA TYR A 220 -5.11 11.71 -28.30
C TYR A 220 -5.64 10.41 -27.68
N PHE A 221 -5.69 10.29 -26.35
CA PHE A 221 -6.22 9.11 -25.66
C PHE A 221 -7.72 8.92 -25.91
N SER A 222 -8.49 10.01 -25.98
CA SER A 222 -9.91 9.96 -26.36
C SER A 222 -10.09 9.48 -27.81
N LEU A 223 -9.25 9.96 -28.74
CA LEU A 223 -9.32 9.57 -30.16
C LEU A 223 -8.98 8.09 -30.38
N VAL A 224 -7.97 7.57 -29.68
CA VAL A 224 -7.51 6.19 -29.80
C VAL A 224 -8.26 5.23 -28.87
N GLN A 225 -9.23 5.74 -28.09
CA GLN A 225 -9.98 4.95 -27.10
C GLN A 225 -9.06 4.22 -26.12
N TRP A 226 -7.97 4.88 -25.73
CA TRP A 226 -6.90 4.30 -24.91
C TRP A 226 -7.41 3.82 -23.55
N PHE A 227 -8.41 4.49 -22.95
CA PHE A 227 -8.99 4.06 -21.68
C PHE A 227 -9.72 2.70 -21.76
N ARG A 228 -10.22 2.33 -22.96
CA ARG A 228 -10.83 1.02 -23.19
C ARG A 228 -9.81 -0.03 -23.58
N ASN A 229 -8.78 0.35 -24.34
CA ASN A 229 -7.72 -0.53 -24.80
C ASN A 229 -6.34 0.05 -24.44
N PRO A 230 -5.97 0.06 -23.15
CA PRO A 230 -4.73 0.69 -22.72
C PRO A 230 -3.53 -0.13 -23.18
N GLY A 231 -2.50 0.58 -23.63
CA GLY A 231 -1.20 0.03 -23.96
C GLY A 231 -0.14 1.13 -24.06
N LEU A 232 1.10 0.80 -23.76
CA LEU A 232 2.30 1.59 -24.04
C LEU A 232 2.76 1.31 -25.47
N GLY A 233 2.85 0.03 -25.85
CA GLY A 233 3.43 -0.40 -27.11
C GLY A 233 4.96 -0.16 -27.22
N PRO A 234 5.59 -0.67 -28.29
CA PRO A 234 7.06 -0.71 -28.41
C PRO A 234 7.69 0.69 -28.53
N VAL A 235 6.99 1.64 -29.15
CA VAL A 235 7.50 3.02 -29.34
C VAL A 235 7.61 3.76 -28.01
N VAL A 236 6.58 3.70 -27.17
CA VAL A 236 6.61 4.36 -25.85
C VAL A 236 7.62 3.68 -24.95
N ILE A 237 7.72 2.34 -24.98
CA ILE A 237 8.72 1.58 -24.24
C ILE A 237 10.14 1.97 -24.68
N ALA A 238 10.38 2.16 -25.98
CA ALA A 238 11.68 2.60 -26.50
C ALA A 238 12.05 4.00 -25.99
N ILE A 239 11.13 4.97 -26.11
CA ILE A 239 11.36 6.36 -25.66
C ILE A 239 11.59 6.41 -24.15
N ALA A 240 10.71 5.77 -23.37
CA ALA A 240 10.84 5.69 -21.91
C ALA A 240 12.12 4.94 -21.51
N GLY A 241 12.45 3.85 -22.22
CA GLY A 241 13.67 3.07 -22.01
C GLY A 241 14.93 3.89 -22.25
N VAL A 242 14.99 4.70 -23.30
CA VAL A 242 16.10 5.64 -23.52
C VAL A 242 16.21 6.62 -22.35
N GLY A 243 15.10 7.21 -21.91
CA GLY A 243 15.07 8.08 -20.73
C GLY A 243 15.60 7.40 -19.47
N ILE A 244 15.17 6.15 -19.22
CA ILE A 244 15.66 5.31 -18.12
C ILE A 244 17.16 5.06 -18.25
N ALA A 245 17.66 4.69 -19.43
CA ALA A 245 19.08 4.43 -19.65
C ALA A 245 19.93 5.67 -19.32
N PHE A 246 19.50 6.87 -19.73
CA PHE A 246 20.17 8.12 -19.36
C PHE A 246 20.11 8.39 -17.86
N ALA A 247 18.94 8.25 -17.24
CA ALA A 247 18.75 8.49 -15.81
C ALA A 247 19.58 7.53 -14.94
N VAL A 248 19.54 6.23 -15.24
CA VAL A 248 20.30 5.20 -14.54
C VAL A 248 21.79 5.42 -14.73
N THR A 249 22.24 5.69 -15.96
CA THR A 249 23.67 5.95 -16.22
C THR A 249 24.14 7.19 -15.46
N LEU A 250 23.36 8.27 -15.46
CA LEU A 250 23.65 9.49 -14.69
C LEU A 250 23.82 9.20 -13.19
N LEU A 251 22.97 8.35 -12.62
CA LEU A 251 22.98 8.03 -11.19
C LEU A 251 24.08 7.02 -10.79
N VAL A 252 24.41 6.07 -11.66
CA VAL A 252 25.31 4.95 -11.32
C VAL A 252 26.75 5.20 -11.73
N ALA A 253 26.99 5.74 -12.92
CA ALA A 253 28.33 5.86 -13.51
C ALA A 253 28.67 7.30 -13.94
N GLY A 254 27.68 8.20 -13.96
CA GLY A 254 27.79 9.54 -14.52
C GLY A 254 27.79 9.54 -16.05
N LEU A 255 27.25 10.58 -16.67
CA LEU A 255 27.11 10.67 -18.14
C LEU A 255 28.45 10.75 -18.90
N LYS A 256 29.56 11.00 -18.19
CA LYS A 256 30.91 10.96 -18.78
C LYS A 256 31.34 9.53 -19.13
N ASN A 257 30.79 8.51 -18.47
CA ASN A 257 31.09 7.12 -18.76
C ASN A 257 30.31 6.64 -20.00
N ARG A 258 30.91 6.82 -21.19
CA ARG A 258 30.30 6.48 -22.49
C ARG A 258 30.01 4.98 -22.63
N LYS A 259 30.83 4.11 -22.03
CA LYS A 259 30.66 2.64 -22.11
C LYS A 259 29.44 2.17 -21.31
N ALA A 260 29.24 2.72 -20.11
CA ALA A 260 28.05 2.44 -19.31
C ALA A 260 26.76 2.94 -20.01
N LEU A 261 26.81 4.12 -20.65
CA LEU A 261 25.69 4.64 -21.43
C LEU A 261 25.37 3.75 -22.64
N GLN A 262 26.39 3.37 -23.42
CA GLN A 262 26.23 2.49 -24.59
C GLN A 262 25.65 1.14 -24.18
N ALA A 263 26.18 0.52 -23.11
CA ALA A 263 25.64 -0.74 -22.59
C ALA A 263 24.15 -0.62 -22.22
N SER A 264 23.76 0.46 -21.55
CA SER A 264 22.37 0.72 -21.16
C SER A 264 21.47 0.97 -22.38
N LEU A 265 21.93 1.69 -23.40
CA LEU A 265 21.18 1.90 -24.65
C LEU A 265 21.03 0.62 -25.47
N ILE A 266 22.06 -0.23 -25.52
CA ILE A 266 21.97 -1.56 -26.16
C ILE A 266 20.92 -2.40 -25.44
N VAL A 267 20.89 -2.38 -24.11
CA VAL A 267 19.86 -3.05 -23.32
C VAL A 267 18.46 -2.56 -23.67
N VAL A 268 18.25 -1.26 -23.90
CA VAL A 268 16.95 -0.75 -24.37
C VAL A 268 16.59 -1.33 -25.73
N ALA A 269 17.52 -1.35 -26.68
CA ALA A 269 17.29 -1.94 -28.00
C ALA A 269 16.96 -3.44 -27.91
N LEU A 270 17.71 -4.19 -27.10
CA LEU A 270 17.42 -5.59 -26.81
C LEU A 270 16.06 -5.77 -26.15
N GLY A 271 15.66 -4.87 -25.25
CA GLY A 271 14.33 -4.88 -24.62
C GLY A 271 13.21 -4.68 -25.64
N VAL A 272 13.38 -3.77 -26.61
CA VAL A 272 12.40 -3.55 -27.70
C VAL A 272 12.31 -4.76 -28.62
N VAL A 273 13.41 -5.47 -28.88
CA VAL A 273 13.38 -6.74 -29.64
C VAL A 273 12.71 -7.84 -28.81
N ALA A 274 13.09 -7.97 -27.54
CA ALA A 274 12.56 -8.94 -26.61
C ALA A 274 11.05 -8.76 -26.37
N TYR A 275 10.54 -7.53 -26.48
CA TYR A 275 9.11 -7.23 -26.44
C TYR A 275 8.30 -8.16 -27.33
N PHE A 276 8.71 -8.37 -28.58
CA PHE A 276 7.97 -9.24 -29.50
C PHE A 276 8.21 -10.73 -29.20
N ALA A 277 9.41 -11.10 -28.78
CA ALA A 277 9.77 -12.49 -28.52
C ALA A 277 9.14 -13.05 -27.22
N VAL A 278 8.92 -12.21 -26.21
CA VAL A 278 8.49 -12.64 -24.87
C VAL A 278 6.96 -12.67 -24.73
N GLN A 279 6.20 -12.00 -25.61
CA GLN A 279 4.72 -11.97 -25.54
C GLN A 279 4.05 -13.36 -25.55
N PRO A 280 4.47 -14.34 -26.37
CA PRO A 280 3.90 -15.70 -26.32
C PRO A 280 4.12 -16.40 -24.98
N LEU A 281 5.28 -16.18 -24.35
CA LEU A 281 5.57 -16.69 -23.01
C LEU A 281 4.63 -16.03 -22.00
N LEU A 282 4.49 -14.70 -22.05
CA LEU A 282 3.63 -13.96 -21.11
C LEU A 282 2.15 -14.32 -21.22
N ASN A 283 1.68 -14.85 -22.35
CA ASN A 283 0.31 -15.38 -22.46
C ASN A 283 0.05 -16.58 -21.52
N GLN A 284 1.10 -17.34 -21.18
CA GLN A 284 1.02 -18.50 -20.28
C GLN A 284 1.68 -18.20 -18.92
N ALA A 285 1.70 -16.91 -18.53
CA ALA A 285 2.40 -16.48 -17.34
C ALA A 285 1.88 -17.13 -16.06
N THR A 286 2.82 -17.54 -15.22
CA THR A 286 2.62 -17.86 -13.82
C THR A 286 3.48 -16.92 -12.98
N ALA A 287 3.14 -16.74 -11.69
CA ALA A 287 3.93 -15.89 -10.79
C ALA A 287 5.42 -16.26 -10.78
N VAL A 288 5.73 -17.56 -10.79
CA VAL A 288 7.11 -18.07 -10.82
C VAL A 288 7.81 -17.70 -12.13
N MET A 289 7.12 -17.84 -13.27
CA MET A 289 7.68 -17.48 -14.57
C MET A 289 8.01 -15.99 -14.67
N ILE A 290 7.16 -15.11 -14.11
CA ILE A 290 7.44 -13.67 -14.07
C ILE A 290 8.71 -13.37 -13.27
N VAL A 291 8.90 -14.03 -12.13
CA VAL A 291 10.12 -13.89 -11.32
C VAL A 291 11.35 -14.37 -12.09
N LEU A 292 11.27 -15.54 -12.75
CA LEU A 292 12.36 -16.08 -13.56
C LEU A 292 12.71 -15.16 -14.75
N LEU A 293 11.71 -14.62 -15.44
CA LEU A 293 11.91 -13.65 -16.51
C LEU A 293 12.55 -12.36 -15.99
N GLY A 294 12.17 -11.90 -14.79
CA GLY A 294 12.80 -10.75 -14.14
C GLY A 294 14.30 -10.99 -13.87
N ILE A 295 14.64 -12.16 -13.33
CA ILE A 295 16.04 -12.57 -13.08
C ILE A 295 16.81 -12.68 -14.40
N ALA A 296 16.22 -13.32 -15.42
CA ALA A 296 16.81 -13.45 -16.74
C ALA A 296 17.06 -12.08 -17.39
N THR A 297 16.11 -11.15 -17.27
CA THR A 297 16.23 -9.78 -17.79
C THR A 297 17.39 -9.03 -17.14
N ILE A 298 17.52 -9.13 -15.81
CA ILE A 298 18.68 -8.58 -15.09
C ILE A 298 19.98 -9.23 -15.58
N GLY A 299 19.99 -10.56 -15.74
CA GLY A 299 21.12 -11.32 -16.24
C GLY A 299 21.59 -10.87 -17.62
N VAL A 300 20.67 -10.66 -18.56
CA VAL A 300 20.96 -10.13 -19.90
C VAL A 300 21.53 -8.71 -19.81
N GLY A 301 20.98 -7.86 -18.95
CA GLY A 301 21.51 -6.51 -18.71
C GLY A 301 22.93 -6.53 -18.16
N VAL A 302 23.18 -7.33 -17.13
CA VAL A 302 24.50 -7.51 -16.52
C VAL A 302 25.49 -8.08 -17.54
N GLY A 303 25.11 -9.10 -18.32
CA GLY A 303 25.93 -9.68 -19.38
C GLY A 303 26.29 -8.67 -20.47
N THR A 304 25.34 -7.85 -20.90
CA THR A 304 25.59 -6.76 -21.86
C THR A 304 26.57 -5.74 -21.31
N GLY A 305 26.41 -5.35 -20.03
CA GLY A 305 27.32 -4.45 -19.34
C GLY A 305 28.72 -5.04 -19.13
N PHE A 306 28.84 -6.35 -18.93
CA PHE A 306 30.12 -7.05 -18.84
C PHE A 306 30.87 -7.05 -20.17
N LEU A 307 30.17 -7.33 -21.28
CA LEU A 307 30.75 -7.36 -22.62
C LEU A 307 31.18 -5.96 -23.11
N MET A 308 30.37 -4.93 -22.82
CA MET A 308 30.60 -3.56 -23.32
C MET A 308 31.44 -2.70 -22.38
N GLY A 309 31.60 -3.08 -21.11
CA GLY A 309 32.12 -2.23 -20.04
C GLY A 309 33.63 -1.93 -20.05
N GLY A 310 34.41 -2.59 -20.91
CA GLY A 310 35.85 -2.31 -21.05
C GLY A 310 36.62 -2.48 -19.73
N TYR A 311 37.25 -1.40 -19.25
CA TYR A 311 37.97 -1.34 -17.97
C TYR A 311 37.04 -1.10 -16.76
N ASP A 312 35.86 -0.48 -16.97
CA ASP A 312 34.89 -0.16 -15.91
C ASP A 312 33.69 -1.12 -15.92
N ARG A 313 33.97 -2.44 -16.02
CA ARG A 313 32.92 -3.46 -16.16
C ARG A 313 31.92 -3.44 -15.03
N GLY A 314 32.38 -3.26 -13.79
CA GLY A 314 31.50 -3.24 -12.62
C GLY A 314 30.43 -2.13 -12.67
N GLN A 315 30.80 -0.92 -13.10
CA GLN A 315 29.85 0.19 -13.23
C GLN A 315 28.89 -0.04 -14.41
N SER A 316 29.42 -0.52 -15.54
CA SER A 316 28.63 -0.79 -16.74
C SER A 316 27.62 -1.93 -16.51
N MET A 317 28.01 -3.00 -15.82
CA MET A 317 27.14 -4.10 -15.41
C MET A 317 25.97 -3.63 -14.53
N ARG A 318 26.24 -2.78 -13.53
CA ARG A 318 25.20 -2.24 -12.64
C ARG A 318 24.23 -1.33 -13.40
N ALA A 319 24.75 -0.41 -14.22
CA ALA A 319 23.92 0.49 -15.01
C ALA A 319 23.04 -0.27 -16.02
N ALA A 320 23.62 -1.21 -16.76
CA ALA A 320 22.90 -2.02 -17.74
C ALA A 320 21.90 -2.99 -17.07
N GLY A 321 22.26 -3.61 -15.94
CA GLY A 321 21.36 -4.48 -15.17
C GLY A 321 20.13 -3.76 -14.61
N ILE A 322 20.32 -2.57 -14.01
CA ILE A 322 19.20 -1.74 -13.53
C ILE A 322 18.34 -1.27 -14.70
N THR A 323 18.96 -0.84 -15.80
CA THR A 323 18.22 -0.43 -17.01
C THR A 323 17.39 -1.59 -17.56
N ALA A 324 17.94 -2.80 -17.62
CA ALA A 324 17.23 -3.98 -18.09
C ALA A 324 16.01 -4.30 -17.21
N PHE A 325 16.18 -4.28 -15.89
CA PHE A 325 15.08 -4.49 -14.95
C PHE A 325 13.93 -3.51 -15.15
N LEU A 326 14.25 -2.21 -15.28
CA LEU A 326 13.24 -1.17 -15.44
C LEU A 326 12.55 -1.24 -16.82
N VAL A 327 13.30 -1.51 -17.90
CA VAL A 327 12.71 -1.72 -19.25
C VAL A 327 11.85 -2.99 -19.28
N GLY A 328 12.30 -4.09 -18.65
CA GLY A 328 11.49 -5.29 -18.46
C GLY A 328 10.21 -5.01 -17.68
N GLY A 329 10.28 -4.16 -16.65
CA GLY A 329 9.12 -3.67 -15.92
C GLY A 329 8.13 -2.91 -16.80
N LEU A 330 8.60 -2.08 -17.75
CA LEU A 330 7.72 -1.42 -18.72
C LEU A 330 7.02 -2.43 -19.65
N ILE A 331 7.72 -3.49 -20.07
CA ILE A 331 7.14 -4.56 -20.89
C ILE A 331 6.05 -5.32 -20.10
N LEU A 332 6.32 -5.64 -18.84
CA LEU A 332 5.33 -6.28 -17.96
C LEU A 332 4.12 -5.37 -17.70
N MET A 333 4.36 -4.07 -17.50
CA MET A 333 3.29 -3.08 -17.35
C MET A 333 2.44 -2.97 -18.62
N ASP A 334 3.07 -2.94 -19.80
CA ASP A 334 2.35 -2.96 -21.08
C ASP A 334 1.51 -4.22 -21.21
N ARG A 335 2.03 -5.39 -20.84
CA ARG A 335 1.26 -6.64 -20.85
C ARG A 335 0.07 -6.59 -19.89
N PHE A 336 0.26 -6.03 -18.70
CA PHE A 336 -0.82 -5.84 -17.72
C PHE A 336 -1.93 -4.94 -18.29
N MET A 337 -1.57 -3.87 -19.00
CA MET A 337 -2.52 -2.99 -19.68
C MET A 337 -3.23 -3.70 -20.85
N GLN A 338 -2.51 -4.51 -21.63
CA GLN A 338 -3.11 -5.29 -22.73
C GLN A 338 -4.13 -6.34 -22.26
N ALA A 339 -4.06 -6.79 -21.00
CA ALA A 339 -5.06 -7.68 -20.42
C ALA A 339 -6.33 -6.95 -19.95
N TRP A 340 -6.35 -5.61 -20.00
CA TRP A 340 -7.50 -4.82 -19.58
C TRP A 340 -8.77 -5.11 -20.38
N PRO A 341 -8.77 -5.22 -21.73
CA PRO A 341 -9.99 -5.48 -22.49
C PRO A 341 -10.61 -6.84 -22.18
N SER A 342 -9.79 -7.88 -21.93
CA SER A 342 -10.29 -9.20 -21.57
C SER A 342 -10.88 -9.23 -20.16
N TYR A 343 -10.32 -8.46 -19.23
CA TYR A 343 -10.90 -8.26 -17.90
C TYR A 343 -12.22 -7.46 -17.98
N PHE A 344 -12.23 -6.33 -18.70
CA PHE A 344 -13.40 -5.46 -18.84
C PHE A 344 -14.61 -6.19 -19.45
N SER A 345 -14.37 -7.02 -20.47
CA SER A 345 -15.42 -7.77 -21.18
C SER A 345 -15.80 -9.09 -20.50
N ASN A 346 -15.18 -9.45 -19.38
CA ASN A 346 -15.50 -10.66 -18.65
C ASN A 346 -16.97 -10.65 -18.17
N SER A 347 -17.66 -11.77 -18.35
CA SER A 347 -19.09 -11.92 -18.00
C SER A 347 -19.40 -11.65 -16.52
N ARG A 348 -18.42 -11.81 -15.62
CA ARG A 348 -18.55 -11.53 -14.19
C ARG A 348 -18.33 -10.05 -13.86
N VAL A 349 -17.45 -9.38 -14.58
CA VAL A 349 -17.09 -7.96 -14.39
C VAL A 349 -18.11 -7.01 -15.03
N ARG A 350 -18.78 -7.45 -16.12
CA ARG A 350 -19.91 -6.76 -16.76
C ARG A 350 -19.61 -5.30 -17.14
N GLY A 351 -18.38 -5.02 -17.60
CA GLY A 351 -17.97 -3.67 -18.01
C GLY A 351 -17.86 -2.66 -16.86
N ARG A 352 -17.74 -3.11 -15.60
CA ARG A 352 -17.46 -2.27 -14.43
C ARG A 352 -16.19 -2.77 -13.71
N PRO A 353 -15.00 -2.54 -14.29
CA PRO A 353 -13.76 -3.13 -13.82
C PRO A 353 -13.31 -2.64 -12.45
N ILE A 354 -13.63 -1.39 -12.06
CA ILE A 354 -13.28 -0.88 -10.73
C ILE A 354 -14.34 -1.33 -9.73
N ALA A 355 -13.95 -2.23 -8.84
CA ALA A 355 -14.88 -2.80 -7.87
C ALA A 355 -15.19 -1.83 -6.73
N THR A 356 -16.46 -1.83 -6.31
CA THR A 356 -16.92 -1.08 -5.13
C THR A 356 -17.06 -1.94 -3.89
N ILE A 357 -17.11 -3.27 -4.05
CA ILE A 357 -17.35 -4.22 -2.97
C ILE A 357 -16.49 -5.49 -3.12
N GLY A 358 -16.08 -6.05 -1.99
CA GLY A 358 -15.41 -7.35 -1.93
C GLY A 358 -13.89 -7.29 -2.17
N ALA A 359 -13.23 -8.44 -2.01
CA ALA A 359 -11.78 -8.61 -2.21
C ALA A 359 -11.42 -9.21 -3.58
N GLY A 360 -12.43 -9.63 -4.36
CA GLY A 360 -12.28 -10.23 -5.67
C GLY A 360 -13.63 -10.68 -6.23
N THR A 361 -13.70 -10.88 -7.53
CA THR A 361 -14.93 -11.29 -8.21
C THR A 361 -15.16 -12.79 -8.04
N PRO A 362 -16.32 -13.22 -7.48
CA PRO A 362 -16.58 -14.65 -7.26
C PRO A 362 -16.63 -15.46 -8.56
N ASN A 363 -15.87 -16.57 -8.59
CA ASN A 363 -15.79 -17.50 -9.72
C ASN A 363 -15.39 -16.84 -11.05
N ILE A 364 -14.55 -15.79 -11.00
CA ILE A 364 -13.94 -15.25 -12.20
C ILE A 364 -12.97 -16.26 -12.80
N GLN A 365 -13.05 -16.44 -14.11
CA GLN A 365 -12.13 -17.28 -14.87
C GLN A 365 -11.28 -16.37 -15.76
N GLY A 366 -10.00 -16.69 -15.89
CA GLY A 366 -9.06 -15.92 -16.68
C GLY A 366 -7.64 -16.44 -16.54
N ASP A 367 -6.75 -15.88 -17.34
CA ASP A 367 -5.32 -16.09 -17.19
C ASP A 367 -4.78 -15.35 -15.95
N PHE A 368 -3.49 -15.51 -15.68
CA PHE A 368 -2.81 -14.81 -14.58
C PHE A 368 -3.06 -13.29 -14.58
N TRP A 369 -3.12 -12.67 -15.76
CA TRP A 369 -3.28 -11.23 -15.89
C TRP A 369 -4.68 -10.77 -15.51
N VAL A 370 -5.72 -11.48 -15.97
CA VAL A 370 -7.12 -11.18 -15.61
C VAL A 370 -7.34 -11.34 -14.11
N LEU A 371 -6.82 -12.40 -13.48
CA LEU A 371 -6.93 -12.62 -12.03
C LEU A 371 -6.19 -11.56 -11.22
N THR A 372 -5.02 -11.13 -11.71
CA THR A 372 -4.24 -10.07 -11.06
C THR A 372 -4.93 -8.71 -11.21
N LEU A 373 -5.51 -8.41 -12.38
CA LEU A 373 -6.32 -7.21 -12.61
C LEU A 373 -7.54 -7.16 -11.70
N ASP A 374 -8.22 -8.29 -11.54
CA ASP A 374 -9.35 -8.42 -10.61
C ASP A 374 -8.91 -8.05 -9.18
N THR A 375 -7.87 -8.70 -8.67
CA THR A 375 -7.34 -8.42 -7.32
C THR A 375 -6.92 -6.95 -7.17
N PHE A 376 -6.20 -6.41 -8.17
CA PHE A 376 -5.72 -5.03 -8.15
C PHE A 376 -6.86 -4.00 -8.12
N THR A 377 -7.90 -4.21 -8.93
CA THR A 377 -9.04 -3.28 -9.01
C THR A 377 -9.96 -3.32 -7.79
N HIS A 378 -9.94 -4.42 -7.02
CA HIS A 378 -10.60 -4.49 -5.71
C HIS A 378 -9.80 -3.82 -4.60
N LEU A 379 -8.47 -3.79 -4.71
CA LEU A 379 -7.59 -3.18 -3.70
C LEU A 379 -7.38 -1.67 -3.90
N ILE A 380 -7.46 -1.15 -5.13
CA ILE A 380 -7.05 0.22 -5.44
C ILE A 380 -7.80 1.27 -4.60
N LEU A 381 -9.13 1.18 -4.46
CA LEU A 381 -9.91 2.19 -3.72
C LEU A 381 -9.73 2.08 -2.21
N PRO A 382 -9.84 0.89 -1.57
CA PRO A 382 -9.50 0.74 -0.15
C PRO A 382 -8.08 1.22 0.18
N THR A 383 -7.10 0.85 -0.63
CA THR A 383 -5.70 1.25 -0.42
C THR A 383 -5.53 2.76 -0.59
N MET A 384 -6.16 3.37 -1.59
CA MET A 384 -6.13 4.83 -1.78
C MET A 384 -6.79 5.58 -0.61
N ALA A 385 -7.89 5.08 -0.06
CA ALA A 385 -8.55 5.70 1.10
C ALA A 385 -7.61 5.76 2.31
N LEU A 386 -6.93 4.65 2.60
CA LEU A 386 -5.94 4.56 3.68
C LEU A 386 -4.71 5.44 3.39
N ILE A 387 -4.19 5.43 2.16
CA ILE A 387 -3.06 6.28 1.77
C ILE A 387 -3.38 7.74 2.01
N LEU A 388 -4.53 8.25 1.55
CA LEU A 388 -4.86 9.68 1.63
C LEU A 388 -4.91 10.18 3.08
N VAL A 389 -5.47 9.39 3.99
CA VAL A 389 -5.53 9.75 5.42
C VAL A 389 -4.15 9.67 6.07
N SER A 390 -3.37 8.61 5.81
CA SER A 390 -2.03 8.44 6.40
C SER A 390 -0.98 9.40 5.83
N LEU A 391 -1.11 9.77 4.55
CA LEU A 391 -0.18 10.66 3.85
C LEU A 391 -0.02 11.99 4.59
N ALA A 392 -1.13 12.55 5.07
CA ALA A 392 -1.14 13.82 5.77
C ALA A 392 -0.26 13.79 7.03
N SER A 393 -0.37 12.74 7.83
CA SER A 393 0.45 12.52 9.03
C SER A 393 1.92 12.42 8.65
N TYR A 394 2.29 11.53 7.72
CA TYR A 394 3.69 11.33 7.33
C TYR A 394 4.33 12.59 6.75
N THR A 395 3.61 13.32 5.89
CA THR A 395 4.11 14.58 5.33
C THR A 395 4.34 15.62 6.41
N ARG A 396 3.39 15.81 7.34
CA ARG A 396 3.50 16.80 8.43
C ARG A 396 4.67 16.49 9.36
N PHE A 397 4.78 15.24 9.83
CA PHE A 397 5.84 14.83 10.75
C PHE A 397 7.21 14.90 10.10
N THR A 398 7.34 14.37 8.88
CA THR A 398 8.60 14.42 8.13
C THR A 398 9.02 15.87 7.89
N ARG A 399 8.09 16.75 7.51
CA ARG A 399 8.38 18.18 7.32
C ARG A 399 8.87 18.82 8.61
N SER A 400 8.18 18.60 9.74
CA SER A 400 8.55 19.15 11.04
C SER A 400 9.96 18.70 11.47
N SER A 401 10.23 17.40 11.41
CA SER A 401 11.53 16.85 11.79
C SER A 401 12.66 17.33 10.86
N MET A 402 12.39 17.43 9.56
CA MET A 402 13.37 17.99 8.61
C MET A 402 13.69 19.45 8.91
N LEU A 403 12.67 20.29 9.19
CA LEU A 403 12.90 21.70 9.54
C LEU A 403 13.68 21.86 10.85
N GLU A 404 13.39 21.05 11.86
CA GLU A 404 14.12 21.05 13.13
C GLU A 404 15.60 20.68 12.91
N ILE A 405 15.85 19.58 12.21
CA ILE A 405 17.21 19.07 11.99
C ILE A 405 18.03 19.98 11.10
N MET A 406 17.44 20.55 10.06
CA MET A 406 18.14 21.48 9.14
C MET A 406 18.63 22.76 9.84
N ASN A 407 18.11 23.06 11.04
CA ASN A 407 18.53 24.18 11.87
C ASN A 407 19.61 23.82 12.92
N MET A 408 20.02 22.54 13.02
CA MET A 408 21.04 22.11 14.00
C MET A 408 22.47 22.47 13.59
N ASP A 409 23.35 22.70 14.59
CA ASP A 409 24.72 23.19 14.36
C ASP A 409 25.61 22.23 13.57
N TYR A 410 25.39 20.91 13.68
CA TYR A 410 26.14 19.93 12.88
C TYR A 410 25.81 20.01 11.39
N ILE A 411 24.60 20.44 11.02
CA ILE A 411 24.22 20.70 9.62
C ILE A 411 24.94 21.94 9.10
N ARG A 412 25.01 23.01 9.92
CA ARG A 412 25.79 24.22 9.57
C ARG A 412 27.27 23.88 9.40
N THR A 413 27.82 23.05 10.29
CA THR A 413 29.20 22.55 10.19
C THR A 413 29.42 21.73 8.93
N ALA A 414 28.48 20.85 8.58
CA ALA A 414 28.54 20.06 7.35
C ALA A 414 28.57 20.93 6.09
N ARG A 415 27.74 21.98 6.04
CA ARG A 415 27.77 22.99 4.97
C ARG A 415 29.08 23.77 4.94
N ALA A 416 29.58 24.20 6.11
CA ALA A 416 30.85 24.92 6.21
C ALA A 416 32.06 24.10 5.74
N LYS A 417 32.00 22.76 5.87
CA LYS A 417 32.97 21.83 5.30
C LYS A 417 32.88 21.65 3.78
N GLY A 418 31.97 22.35 3.10
CA GLY A 418 31.81 22.31 1.65
C GLY A 418 31.04 21.10 1.11
N LEU A 419 30.31 20.37 1.96
CA LEU A 419 29.48 19.25 1.50
C LEU A 419 28.33 19.76 0.62
N SER A 420 28.03 19.03 -0.46
CA SER A 420 26.90 19.36 -1.34
C SER A 420 25.56 19.30 -0.58
N GLU A 421 24.59 20.14 -0.94
CA GLU A 421 23.26 20.14 -0.31
C GLU A 421 22.60 18.76 -0.37
N ARG A 422 22.80 17.99 -1.44
CA ARG A 422 22.29 16.62 -1.52
C ARG A 422 22.89 15.72 -0.44
N SER A 423 24.20 15.83 -0.19
CA SER A 423 24.89 15.06 0.85
C SER A 423 24.47 15.51 2.25
N VAL A 424 24.29 16.81 2.46
CA VAL A 424 23.79 17.38 3.71
C VAL A 424 22.38 16.89 4.00
N VAL A 425 21.48 16.98 3.03
CA VAL A 425 20.08 16.59 3.18
C VAL A 425 19.95 15.07 3.31
N MET A 426 20.43 14.28 2.36
CA MET A 426 20.19 12.83 2.35
C MET A 426 21.09 12.08 3.34
N GLY A 427 22.33 12.53 3.51
CA GLY A 427 23.32 11.85 4.34
C GLY A 427 23.26 12.23 5.81
N HIS A 428 23.00 13.51 6.12
CA HIS A 428 23.01 14.01 7.50
C HIS A 428 21.62 14.33 8.03
N ALA A 429 20.82 15.14 7.33
CA ALA A 429 19.53 15.58 7.88
C ALA A 429 18.49 14.45 7.88
N PHE A 430 18.25 13.83 6.72
CA PHE A 430 17.20 12.82 6.54
C PHE A 430 17.42 11.58 7.41
N ARG A 431 18.66 11.09 7.50
CA ARG A 431 18.97 9.93 8.35
C ARG A 431 18.59 10.17 9.81
N ASN A 432 18.81 11.38 10.33
CA ASN A 432 18.41 11.73 11.69
C ASN A 432 16.91 12.03 11.80
N ALA A 433 16.28 12.51 10.71
CA ALA A 433 14.84 12.76 10.67
C ALA A 433 14.02 11.47 10.70
N LEU A 434 14.61 10.34 10.33
CA LEU A 434 13.97 9.02 10.42
C LEU A 434 13.75 8.55 11.86
N ILE A 435 14.47 9.10 12.85
CA ILE A 435 14.39 8.63 14.24
C ILE A 435 12.96 8.82 14.81
N PRO A 436 12.35 10.02 14.79
CA PRO A 436 10.95 10.19 15.21
C PRO A 436 9.95 9.47 14.30
N ILE A 437 10.24 9.38 12.99
CA ILE A 437 9.35 8.77 12.01
C ILE A 437 9.20 7.27 12.27
N ALA A 438 10.29 6.58 12.64
CA ALA A 438 10.26 5.15 12.97
C ALA A 438 9.30 4.82 14.11
N THR A 439 9.20 5.70 15.12
CA THR A 439 8.25 5.54 16.24
C THR A 439 6.80 5.72 15.78
N ILE A 440 6.55 6.71 14.93
CA ILE A 440 5.19 6.99 14.42
C ILE A 440 4.69 5.84 13.55
N VAL A 441 5.55 5.28 12.70
CA VAL A 441 5.20 4.13 11.84
C VAL A 441 4.67 2.95 12.66
N ALA A 442 5.28 2.61 13.80
CA ALA A 442 4.79 1.50 14.62
C ALA A 442 3.45 1.80 15.30
N PHE A 443 3.23 3.04 15.75
CA PHE A 443 1.95 3.45 16.31
C PHE A 443 0.85 3.40 15.24
N ASP A 444 1.13 3.93 14.05
CA ASP A 444 0.19 3.98 12.94
C ASP A 444 -0.20 2.59 12.46
N ILE A 445 0.70 1.61 12.40
CA ILE A 445 0.34 0.26 11.97
C ILE A 445 -0.71 -0.36 12.92
N GLY A 446 -0.58 -0.13 14.24
CA GLY A 446 -1.60 -0.55 15.20
C GLY A 446 -2.93 0.18 15.01
N ALA A 447 -2.88 1.50 14.81
CA ALA A 447 -4.06 2.32 14.58
C ALA A 447 -4.76 2.00 13.25
N LEU A 448 -4.00 1.66 12.20
CA LEU A 448 -4.50 1.34 10.87
C LEU A 448 -5.29 0.05 10.85
N ILE A 449 -4.99 -0.93 11.71
CA ILE A 449 -5.82 -2.13 11.84
C ILE A 449 -7.19 -1.75 12.43
N GLY A 450 -7.25 -0.81 13.37
CA GLY A 450 -8.50 -0.26 13.88
C GLY A 450 -9.25 0.60 12.85
N GLY A 451 -8.54 1.43 12.07
CA GLY A 451 -9.12 2.24 10.99
C GLY A 451 -9.54 1.42 9.77
N ALA A 452 -8.91 0.26 9.55
CA ALA A 452 -9.26 -0.70 8.50
C ALA A 452 -10.68 -1.23 8.69
N VAL A 453 -11.19 -1.30 9.92
CA VAL A 453 -12.58 -1.66 10.21
C VAL A 453 -13.56 -0.85 9.37
N ILE A 454 -13.42 0.48 9.37
CA ILE A 454 -14.31 1.37 8.62
C ILE A 454 -14.11 1.21 7.11
N THR A 455 -12.86 1.05 6.67
CA THR A 455 -12.56 0.90 5.24
C THR A 455 -13.12 -0.43 4.72
N GLU A 456 -12.93 -1.51 5.47
CA GLU A 456 -13.42 -2.85 5.14
C GLU A 456 -14.94 -2.92 5.12
N THR A 457 -15.64 -2.24 6.04
CA THR A 457 -17.11 -2.18 5.99
C THR A 457 -17.61 -1.38 4.81
N VAL A 458 -17.04 -0.20 4.59
CA VAL A 458 -17.42 0.65 3.45
C VAL A 458 -17.23 -0.12 2.16
N PHE A 459 -16.08 -0.74 1.91
CA PHE A 459 -15.79 -1.53 0.70
C PHE A 459 -16.23 -3.00 0.77
N SER A 460 -16.96 -3.41 1.82
CA SER A 460 -17.42 -4.79 2.03
C SER A 460 -16.34 -5.86 1.81
N VAL A 461 -15.10 -5.55 2.22
CA VAL A 461 -13.96 -6.46 2.21
C VAL A 461 -14.05 -7.33 3.45
N ARG A 462 -14.02 -8.66 3.29
CA ARG A 462 -14.08 -9.62 4.41
C ARG A 462 -12.72 -9.71 5.11
N GLY A 463 -12.33 -8.65 5.78
CA GLY A 463 -11.14 -8.58 6.63
C GLY A 463 -11.45 -8.77 8.11
N MET A 464 -10.44 -8.58 8.95
CA MET A 464 -10.52 -8.72 10.40
C MET A 464 -11.48 -7.71 11.01
N GLY A 465 -11.56 -6.50 10.47
CA GLY A 465 -12.44 -5.46 10.98
C GLY A 465 -13.91 -5.75 10.69
N PHE A 466 -14.20 -6.33 9.52
CA PHE A 466 -15.54 -6.87 9.23
C PHE A 466 -15.91 -7.97 10.23
N LEU A 467 -15.02 -8.95 10.46
CA LEU A 467 -15.25 -10.06 11.41
C LEU A 467 -15.47 -9.55 12.85
N PHE A 468 -14.72 -8.53 13.26
CA PHE A 468 -14.86 -7.89 14.56
C PHE A 468 -16.21 -7.21 14.74
N LEU A 469 -16.64 -6.40 13.75
CA LEU A 469 -17.94 -5.74 13.81
C LEU A 469 -19.10 -6.73 13.72
N ASP A 470 -19.00 -7.75 12.89
CA ASP A 470 -19.99 -8.82 12.80
C ASP A 470 -20.17 -9.51 14.17
N GLY A 471 -19.07 -9.78 14.87
CA GLY A 471 -19.08 -10.31 16.23
C GLY A 471 -19.74 -9.37 17.25
N ILE A 472 -19.46 -8.07 17.18
CA ILE A 472 -20.10 -7.08 18.07
C ILE A 472 -21.61 -7.01 17.82
N MET A 473 -22.03 -6.92 16.54
CA MET A 473 -23.43 -6.78 16.16
C MET A 473 -24.28 -7.99 16.55
N HIS A 474 -23.68 -9.18 16.60
CA HIS A 474 -24.36 -10.42 17.00
C HIS A 474 -24.06 -10.85 18.46
N THR A 475 -23.38 -10.00 19.24
CA THR A 475 -22.97 -10.32 20.63
C THR A 475 -22.21 -11.65 20.73
N ASP A 476 -21.31 -11.91 19.78
CA ASP A 476 -20.50 -13.12 19.72
C ASP A 476 -19.05 -12.81 20.14
N PRO A 477 -18.60 -13.22 21.35
CA PRO A 477 -17.25 -12.94 21.81
C PRO A 477 -16.17 -13.64 20.99
N ASN A 478 -16.42 -14.84 20.45
CA ASN A 478 -15.38 -15.64 19.81
C ASN A 478 -14.69 -14.93 18.61
N PRO A 479 -15.41 -14.39 17.59
CA PRO A 479 -14.82 -13.64 16.51
C PRO A 479 -14.15 -12.34 16.98
N VAL A 480 -14.75 -11.62 17.92
CA VAL A 480 -14.20 -10.38 18.51
C VAL A 480 -12.84 -10.65 19.14
N MET A 481 -12.74 -11.72 19.92
CA MET A 481 -11.52 -12.11 20.62
C MET A 481 -10.44 -12.65 19.68
N GLY A 482 -10.81 -13.41 18.65
CA GLY A 482 -9.89 -13.85 17.61
C GLY A 482 -9.19 -12.66 16.94
N VAL A 483 -9.98 -11.66 16.52
CA VAL A 483 -9.44 -10.42 15.95
C VAL A 483 -8.61 -9.67 16.98
N PHE A 484 -9.10 -9.50 18.20
CA PHE A 484 -8.39 -8.77 19.26
C PHE A 484 -6.99 -9.33 19.53
N VAL A 485 -6.84 -10.66 19.63
CA VAL A 485 -5.54 -11.30 19.82
C VAL A 485 -4.63 -11.07 18.61
N CYS A 486 -5.14 -11.20 17.39
CA CYS A 486 -4.36 -10.91 16.19
C CYS A 486 -3.87 -9.46 16.18
N VAL A 487 -4.74 -8.48 16.42
CA VAL A 487 -4.36 -7.07 16.49
C VAL A 487 -3.30 -6.83 17.56
N ALA A 488 -3.48 -7.41 18.75
CA ALA A 488 -2.53 -7.24 19.84
C ALA A 488 -1.16 -7.86 19.55
N VAL A 489 -1.12 -9.08 19.01
CA VAL A 489 0.13 -9.75 18.61
C VAL A 489 0.83 -8.95 17.52
N THR A 490 0.09 -8.53 16.48
CA THR A 490 0.63 -7.70 15.40
C THR A 490 1.17 -6.37 15.93
N ALA A 491 0.43 -5.67 16.80
CA ALA A 491 0.87 -4.43 17.42
C ALA A 491 2.12 -4.65 18.30
N MET A 492 2.21 -5.76 19.04
CA MET A 492 3.39 -6.09 19.83
C MET A 492 4.62 -6.33 18.94
N VAL A 493 4.45 -7.06 17.83
CA VAL A 493 5.51 -7.32 16.85
C VAL A 493 5.99 -6.02 16.22
N PHE A 494 5.10 -5.15 15.74
CA PHE A 494 5.49 -3.88 15.12
C PHE A 494 6.12 -2.90 16.10
N ASN A 495 5.65 -2.87 17.35
CA ASN A 495 6.30 -2.10 18.42
C ASN A 495 7.73 -2.57 18.68
N LEU A 496 7.96 -3.88 18.72
CA LEU A 496 9.30 -4.44 18.86
C LEU A 496 10.18 -4.10 17.65
N ILE A 497 9.64 -4.18 16.44
CA ILE A 497 10.35 -3.78 15.21
C ILE A 497 10.74 -2.31 15.28
N ALA A 498 9.88 -1.42 15.78
CA ALA A 498 10.23 0.00 15.95
C ALA A 498 11.33 0.21 16.98
N ASP A 499 11.31 -0.49 18.11
CA ASP A 499 12.39 -0.39 19.10
C ASP A 499 13.73 -0.81 18.50
N LEU A 500 13.72 -1.90 17.72
CA LEU A 500 14.90 -2.39 17.03
C LEU A 500 15.37 -1.39 15.96
N ALA A 501 14.43 -0.82 15.17
CA ALA A 501 14.73 0.21 14.19
C ALA A 501 15.34 1.46 14.85
N TYR A 502 14.80 1.90 15.99
CA TYR A 502 15.34 3.00 16.78
C TYR A 502 16.78 2.72 17.23
N SER A 503 17.04 1.51 17.74
CA SER A 503 18.39 1.08 18.15
C SER A 503 19.40 0.98 16.99
N ALA A 504 18.92 0.77 15.76
CA ALA A 504 19.74 0.71 14.56
C ALA A 504 19.99 2.11 13.97
N LEU A 505 19.02 3.01 14.08
CA LEU A 505 19.09 4.38 13.58
C LEU A 505 19.88 5.33 14.50
N ASP A 506 19.82 5.14 15.82
CA ASP A 506 20.62 5.90 16.80
C ASP A 506 21.70 5.04 17.48
N PRO A 507 22.98 5.17 17.06
CA PRO A 507 24.10 4.46 17.66
C PRO A 507 24.34 4.83 19.14
N ARG A 508 23.87 6.00 19.60
CA ARG A 508 24.10 6.48 20.97
C ARG A 508 23.32 5.67 22.00
N VAL A 509 22.19 5.08 21.58
CA VAL A 509 21.33 4.23 22.41
C VAL A 509 21.98 2.87 22.67
N ARG A 510 22.83 2.38 21.75
CA ARG A 510 23.57 1.12 21.93
C ARG A 510 24.59 1.16 23.07
N ILE A 511 25.07 2.33 23.47
CA ILE A 511 26.15 2.49 24.46
C ILE A 511 25.62 2.38 25.91
N LYS A 512 24.29 2.47 26.12
CA LYS A 512 23.66 2.44 27.46
C LYS A 512 22.87 1.16 27.76
N ALA A 513 22.88 0.16 26.87
CA ALA A 513 21.92 -0.97 26.86
C ALA A 513 22.50 -2.35 27.13
#